data_AF-A0A0F9FS01-F1
#
_entry.id   AF-A0A0F9FS01-F1
#
_cell.length_a   1.000
_cell.length_b   1.000
_cell.length_c   1.000
_cell.angle_alpha   90.00
_cell.angle_beta   90.00
_cell.angle_gamma   90.00
#
_symmetry.space_group_name_H-M   'P 1'
#
loop_
_entity.id
_entity.type
_entity.pdbx_description
1 polymer ?
#
loop_
_entity_poly.entity_id
_entity_poly.type
_entity_poly.pdbx_seq_one_letter_code
_entity_poly.pdbx_strand_id
1 'polypeptide(L)'
;LNMSEINVQSQFDPFFLLNKSPGDVAQYFNKVANLDKIDLSRNKAQAIIRQLEGDLKAARLDLDRRTEDLKQYRELDTIEGIIVDIEGINRQLNKKYSQVQYMTEVVSDYQSLDKKKEKELLRIAEKQKDDEEFNPYDMDKMKEFLDLDLPVKELKETVNKYKAAQKKEIALANEPTKVDVIYADPPWKYDNQIKEWGPTSLHYENMPTDEICNLPISGRIGENAVLFLWTTNPMLPDAFQVLESWGFEYKTNIVWVKQELTRPGSGFYVRGRHELLIIATKGSMAPDDKHISPPIGSVLEASVREHSRKPEEVYDIIERLYPDRRYLELFARAEREGWEVFGDEVGKY
;
A
#
# COMPACT_ATOMS: atom_id res chain seq x y z
N LEU A 1 -54.96 56.74 -30.02
CA LEU A 1 -54.73 57.71 -31.11
C LEU A 1 -55.73 58.85 -30.95
N ASN A 2 -55.30 59.91 -30.26
CA ASN A 2 -56.05 61.14 -30.09
C ASN A 2 -55.58 62.08 -31.22
N MET A 3 -56.36 62.20 -32.29
CA MET A 3 -55.95 62.80 -33.57
C MET A 3 -55.85 64.35 -33.55
N SER A 4 -55.77 64.98 -32.37
CA SER A 4 -55.75 66.44 -32.20
C SER A 4 -54.35 67.05 -32.07
N GLU A 5 -53.30 66.23 -31.96
CA GLU A 5 -51.90 66.68 -31.90
C GLU A 5 -51.17 66.43 -33.22
N ILE A 6 -51.79 66.82 -34.34
CA ILE A 6 -51.04 67.00 -35.58
C ILE A 6 -50.21 68.26 -35.38
N ASN A 7 -48.91 68.08 -35.23
CA ASN A 7 -47.90 69.14 -35.16
C ASN A 7 -47.85 69.88 -36.52
N VAL A 8 -48.82 70.76 -36.77
CA VAL A 8 -48.85 71.66 -37.92
C VAL A 8 -48.05 72.90 -37.53
N GLN A 9 -46.81 72.95 -37.99
CA GLN A 9 -45.94 74.11 -37.83
C GLN A 9 -46.58 75.32 -38.55
N SER A 10 -46.84 76.42 -37.84
CA SER A 10 -47.40 77.62 -38.47
C SER A 10 -46.36 78.27 -39.38
N GLN A 11 -46.80 79.04 -40.39
CA GLN A 11 -45.92 79.65 -41.40
C GLN A 11 -44.88 80.63 -40.81
N PHE A 12 -45.03 81.01 -39.54
CA PHE A 12 -44.12 81.88 -38.79
C PHE A 12 -43.39 81.17 -37.65
N ASP A 13 -43.64 79.88 -37.42
CA ASP A 13 -42.85 79.11 -36.46
C ASP A 13 -41.44 78.91 -37.02
N PRO A 14 -40.38 79.20 -36.26
CA PRO A 14 -39.03 78.96 -36.71
C PRO A 14 -38.88 77.48 -37.07
N PHE A 15 -38.39 77.21 -38.29
CA PHE A 15 -38.17 75.86 -38.78
C PHE A 15 -37.36 75.06 -37.76
N PHE A 16 -37.92 73.90 -37.39
CA PHE A 16 -37.35 73.03 -36.39
C PHE A 16 -35.88 72.74 -36.72
N LEU A 17 -34.97 73.17 -35.81
CA LEU A 17 -33.52 72.96 -35.88
C LEU A 17 -32.71 73.75 -36.95
N LEU A 18 -33.33 74.53 -37.84
CA LEU A 18 -32.59 75.29 -38.88
C LEU A 18 -31.87 76.55 -38.35
N ASN A 19 -32.33 77.13 -37.23
CA ASN A 19 -31.73 78.31 -36.61
C ASN A 19 -30.75 77.99 -35.47
N LYS A 20 -30.41 76.71 -35.30
CA LYS A 20 -29.51 76.24 -34.24
C LYS A 20 -28.14 75.91 -34.83
N SER A 21 -27.07 76.10 -34.05
CA SER A 21 -25.75 75.69 -34.51
C SER A 21 -25.71 74.17 -34.72
N PRO A 22 -24.85 73.63 -35.60
CA PRO A 22 -24.70 72.18 -35.77
C PRO A 22 -24.44 71.44 -34.45
N GLY A 23 -23.75 72.07 -33.49
CA GLY A 23 -23.52 71.52 -32.15
C GLY A 23 -24.79 71.45 -31.30
N ASP A 24 -25.64 72.47 -31.36
CA ASP A 24 -26.92 72.50 -30.63
C ASP A 24 -27.93 71.50 -31.20
N VAL A 25 -27.92 71.31 -32.52
CA VAL A 25 -28.72 70.29 -33.22
C VAL A 25 -28.27 68.89 -32.83
N ALA A 26 -26.96 68.64 -32.79
CA ALA A 26 -26.39 67.38 -32.33
C ALA A 26 -26.73 67.09 -30.86
N GLN A 27 -26.63 68.09 -29.96
CA GLN A 27 -27.04 67.93 -28.57
C GLN A 27 -28.53 67.63 -28.42
N TYR A 28 -29.37 68.29 -29.21
CA TYR A 28 -30.81 68.05 -29.21
C TYR A 28 -31.13 66.61 -29.63
N PHE A 29 -30.55 66.12 -30.73
CA PHE A 29 -30.74 64.74 -31.17
C PHE A 29 -30.16 63.72 -30.20
N ASN A 30 -29.00 63.99 -29.60
CA ASN A 30 -28.43 63.14 -28.56
C ASN A 30 -29.35 63.01 -27.34
N LYS A 31 -30.00 64.10 -26.94
CA LYS A 31 -30.96 64.13 -25.83
C LYS A 31 -32.27 63.42 -26.16
N VAL A 32 -32.79 63.58 -27.38
CA VAL A 32 -34.01 62.89 -27.84
C VAL A 32 -33.77 61.38 -27.98
N ALA A 33 -32.60 60.99 -28.50
CA ALA A 33 -32.18 59.59 -28.63
C ALA A 33 -31.67 58.99 -27.31
N ASN A 34 -31.62 59.76 -26.21
CA ASN A 34 -31.05 59.38 -24.91
C ASN A 34 -29.60 58.84 -24.99
N LEU A 35 -28.82 59.25 -26.00
CA LEU A 35 -27.43 58.83 -26.18
C LEU A 35 -26.53 59.33 -25.04
N ASP A 36 -26.85 60.50 -24.48
CA ASP A 36 -26.24 61.05 -23.27
C ASP A 36 -26.39 60.13 -22.05
N LYS A 37 -27.58 59.54 -21.87
CA LYS A 37 -27.84 58.57 -20.80
C LYS A 37 -27.13 57.24 -21.04
N ILE A 38 -27.00 56.82 -22.29
CA ILE A 38 -26.27 55.60 -22.67
C ILE A 38 -24.77 55.77 -22.36
N ASP A 39 -24.16 56.89 -22.74
CA ASP A 39 -22.76 57.17 -22.45
C ASP A 39 -22.49 57.29 -20.94
N LEU A 40 -23.38 57.96 -20.21
CA LEU A 40 -23.29 58.03 -18.74
C LEU A 40 -23.38 56.64 -18.11
N SER A 41 -24.29 55.80 -18.59
CA SER A 41 -24.48 54.43 -18.10
C SER A 41 -23.28 53.55 -18.42
N ARG A 42 -22.72 53.69 -19.63
CA ARG A 42 -21.50 52.99 -20.06
C ARG A 42 -20.30 53.38 -19.20
N ASN A 43 -20.11 54.67 -18.93
CA ASN A 43 -19.01 55.16 -18.10
C ASN A 43 -19.16 54.68 -16.64
N LYS A 44 -20.39 54.69 -16.09
CA LYS A 44 -20.67 54.10 -14.78
C LYS A 44 -20.38 52.60 -14.74
N ALA A 45 -20.82 51.86 -15.76
CA ALA A 45 -20.54 50.43 -15.86
C ALA A 45 -19.03 50.15 -15.94
N GLN A 46 -18.28 50.94 -16.72
CA GLN A 46 -16.82 50.81 -16.81
C GLN A 46 -16.11 51.14 -15.49
N ALA A 47 -16.58 52.14 -14.75
CA ALA A 47 -16.05 52.46 -13.43
C ALA A 47 -16.28 51.30 -12.44
N ILE A 48 -17.49 50.71 -12.45
CA ILE A 48 -17.82 49.54 -11.64
C ILE A 48 -16.95 48.35 -12.02
N ILE A 49 -16.77 48.09 -13.32
CA ILE A 49 -15.90 46.99 -13.80
C ILE A 49 -14.47 47.16 -13.29
N ARG A 50 -13.88 48.36 -13.43
CA ARG A 50 -12.52 48.64 -12.93
C ARG A 50 -12.40 48.44 -11.43
N GLN A 51 -13.42 48.85 -10.67
CA GLN A 51 -13.47 48.64 -9.23
C GLN A 51 -13.50 47.14 -8.90
N LEU A 52 -14.41 46.38 -9.53
CA LEU A 52 -14.52 44.94 -9.34
C LEU A 52 -13.24 44.18 -9.74
N GLU A 53 -12.56 44.60 -10.81
CA GLU A 53 -11.26 44.04 -11.22
C GLU A 53 -10.17 44.29 -10.16
N GLY A 54 -10.16 45.47 -9.54
CA GLY A 54 -9.28 45.81 -8.43
C GLY A 54 -9.56 44.95 -7.19
N ASP A 55 -10.83 44.83 -6.82
CA ASP A 55 -11.28 44.02 -5.68
C ASP A 55 -10.96 42.53 -5.88
N LEU A 56 -11.16 42.01 -7.10
CA LEU A 56 -10.84 40.63 -7.47
C LEU A 56 -9.33 40.37 -7.36
N LYS A 57 -8.50 41.33 -7.79
CA LYS A 57 -7.04 41.22 -7.69
C LYS A 57 -6.58 41.22 -6.23
N ALA A 58 -7.16 42.07 -5.38
CA ALA A 58 -6.87 42.10 -3.95
C ALA A 58 -7.31 40.80 -3.26
N ALA A 59 -8.50 40.29 -3.57
CA ALA A 59 -9.01 39.03 -3.03
C ALA A 59 -8.15 37.83 -3.43
N ARG A 60 -7.65 37.78 -4.67
CA ARG A 60 -6.71 36.73 -5.13
C ARG A 60 -5.40 36.77 -4.35
N LEU A 61 -4.85 37.96 -4.13
CA LEU A 61 -3.60 38.11 -3.37
C LEU A 61 -3.76 37.65 -1.91
N ASP A 62 -4.90 37.94 -1.29
CA ASP A 62 -5.23 37.49 0.08
C ASP A 62 -5.43 35.97 0.13
N LEU A 63 -6.09 35.40 -0.89
CA LEU A 63 -6.27 33.95 -1.03
C LEU A 63 -4.93 33.22 -1.17
N ASP A 64 -4.03 33.74 -2.01
CA ASP A 64 -2.70 33.15 -2.20
C ASP A 64 -1.91 33.19 -0.88
N ARG A 65 -1.97 34.30 -0.14
CA ARG A 65 -1.33 34.42 1.18
C ARG A 65 -1.89 33.43 2.19
N ARG A 66 -3.22 33.32 2.30
CA ARG A 66 -3.88 32.36 3.20
C ARG A 66 -3.62 30.90 2.81
N THR A 67 -3.47 30.63 1.52
CA THR A 67 -3.11 29.31 1.01
C THR A 67 -1.68 28.95 1.40
N GLU A 68 -0.76 29.92 1.38
CA GLU A 68 0.60 29.75 1.89
C GLU A 68 0.60 29.54 3.41
N ASP A 69 -0.17 30.35 4.15
CA ASP A 69 -0.38 30.18 5.59
C ASP A 69 -0.99 28.81 5.91
N LEU A 70 -1.85 28.24 5.06
CA LEU A 70 -2.39 26.89 5.26
C LEU A 70 -1.33 25.78 5.11
N LYS A 71 -0.27 25.99 4.33
CA LYS A 71 0.79 24.98 4.19
C LYS A 71 1.52 24.73 5.51
N GLN A 72 1.58 25.71 6.40
CA GLN A 72 2.18 25.56 7.74
C GLN A 72 1.36 24.62 8.66
N TYR A 73 0.11 24.34 8.30
CA TYR A 73 -0.78 23.46 9.05
C TYR A 73 -0.94 22.07 8.39
N ARG A 74 -0.17 21.71 7.35
CA ARG A 74 -0.20 20.35 6.74
C ARG A 74 0.13 19.23 7.72
N GLU A 75 0.86 19.54 8.78
CA GLU A 75 1.15 18.60 9.86
C GLU A 75 -0.12 18.23 10.65
N LEU A 76 -1.14 19.10 10.72
CA LEU A 76 -2.42 18.78 11.37
C LEU A 76 -3.24 17.76 10.58
N ASP A 77 -3.30 17.87 9.25
CA ASP A 77 -3.96 16.86 8.40
C ASP A 77 -3.26 15.50 8.52
N THR A 78 -1.93 15.53 8.65
CA THR A 78 -1.10 14.33 8.86
C THR A 78 -1.36 13.73 10.24
N ILE A 79 -1.48 14.56 11.28
CA ILE A 79 -1.83 14.14 12.65
C ILE A 79 -3.26 13.58 12.70
N GLU A 80 -4.22 14.18 11.98
CA GLU A 80 -5.59 13.67 11.88
C GLU A 80 -5.64 12.31 11.19
N GLY A 81 -4.86 12.12 10.12
CA GLY A 81 -4.65 10.82 9.49
C GLY A 81 -4.08 9.78 10.48
N ILE A 82 -3.03 10.12 11.21
CA ILE A 82 -2.43 9.25 12.23
C ILE A 82 -3.43 8.91 13.34
N ILE A 83 -4.29 9.86 13.76
CA ILE A 83 -5.33 9.59 14.76
C ILE A 83 -6.37 8.60 14.22
N VAL A 84 -6.81 8.77 12.97
CA VAL A 84 -7.74 7.82 12.32
C VAL A 84 -7.13 6.42 12.22
N ASP A 85 -5.85 6.34 11.89
CA ASP A 85 -5.11 5.07 11.82
C ASP A 85 -5.00 4.42 13.21
N ILE A 86 -4.65 5.20 14.25
CA ILE A 86 -4.62 4.74 15.64
C ILE A 86 -6.00 4.24 16.09
N GLU A 87 -7.08 4.95 15.76
CA GLU A 87 -8.45 4.52 16.06
C GLU A 87 -8.83 3.24 15.30
N GLY A 88 -8.36 3.08 14.06
CA GLY A 88 -8.49 1.86 13.28
C GLY A 88 -7.81 0.68 13.95
N ILE A 89 -6.54 0.84 14.33
CA ILE A 89 -5.74 -0.16 15.05
C ILE A 89 -6.40 -0.52 16.38
N ASN A 90 -6.85 0.47 17.16
CA ASN A 90 -7.48 0.24 18.46
C ASN A 90 -8.81 -0.53 18.33
N ARG A 91 -9.61 -0.27 17.29
CA ARG A 91 -10.81 -1.06 16.97
C ARG A 91 -10.47 -2.52 16.65
N GLN A 92 -9.44 -2.76 15.85
CA GLN A 92 -9.00 -4.13 15.54
C GLN A 92 -8.49 -4.85 16.78
N LEU A 93 -7.72 -4.16 17.63
CA LEU A 93 -7.19 -4.70 18.87
C LEU A 93 -8.30 -5.08 19.85
N ASN A 94 -9.30 -4.22 20.03
CA ASN A 94 -10.49 -4.51 20.85
C ASN A 94 -11.26 -5.72 20.33
N LYS A 95 -11.43 -5.85 19.00
CA LYS A 95 -12.07 -7.04 18.40
C LYS A 95 -11.28 -8.31 18.71
N LYS A 96 -9.95 -8.27 18.59
CA LYS A 96 -9.07 -9.40 18.96
C LYS A 96 -9.15 -9.73 20.45
N TYR A 97 -9.18 -8.74 21.34
CA TYR A 97 -9.36 -8.97 22.78
C TYR A 97 -10.69 -9.65 23.10
N SER A 98 -11.79 -9.19 22.49
CA SER A 98 -13.09 -9.84 22.65
C SER A 98 -13.11 -11.29 22.14
N GLN A 99 -12.41 -11.57 21.03
CA GLN A 99 -12.24 -12.93 20.53
C GLN A 99 -11.44 -13.80 21.50
N VAL A 100 -10.34 -13.28 22.08
CA VAL A 100 -9.55 -13.99 23.09
C VAL A 100 -10.37 -14.27 24.35
N GLN A 101 -11.17 -13.30 24.82
CA GLN A 101 -12.05 -13.51 25.97
C GLN A 101 -13.10 -14.58 25.69
N TYR A 102 -13.77 -14.52 24.53
CA TYR A 102 -14.73 -15.55 24.11
C TYR A 102 -14.09 -16.93 24.03
N MET A 103 -12.91 -17.05 23.41
CA MET A 103 -12.19 -18.32 23.34
C MET A 103 -11.76 -18.83 24.72
N THR A 104 -11.40 -17.93 25.64
CA THR A 104 -11.06 -18.29 27.04
C THR A 104 -12.28 -18.83 27.78
N GLU A 105 -13.44 -18.21 27.60
CA GLU A 105 -14.71 -18.66 28.18
C GLU A 105 -15.12 -20.02 27.60
N VAL A 106 -15.04 -20.19 26.28
CA VAL A 106 -15.29 -21.47 25.60
C VAL A 106 -14.35 -22.56 26.14
N VAL A 107 -13.05 -22.29 26.29
CA VAL A 107 -12.09 -23.25 26.86
C VAL A 107 -12.45 -23.61 28.31
N SER A 108 -12.85 -22.64 29.12
CA SER A 108 -13.30 -22.86 30.50
C SER A 108 -14.56 -23.73 30.55
N ASP A 109 -15.54 -23.46 29.69
CA ASP A 109 -16.78 -24.23 29.59
C ASP A 109 -16.51 -25.67 29.15
N TYR A 110 -15.65 -25.87 28.15
CA TYR A 110 -15.23 -27.20 27.70
C TYR A 110 -14.48 -27.98 28.79
N GLN A 111 -13.56 -27.34 29.53
CA GLN A 111 -12.89 -27.99 30.67
C GLN A 111 -13.87 -28.37 31.79
N SER A 112 -14.94 -27.58 31.98
CA SER A 112 -15.98 -27.89 32.94
C SER A 112 -16.87 -29.06 32.50
N LEU A 113 -17.14 -29.17 31.19
CA LEU A 113 -17.86 -30.28 30.57
C LEU A 113 -17.05 -31.58 30.63
N ASP A 114 -15.75 -31.50 30.39
CA ASP A 114 -14.82 -32.63 30.47
C ASP A 114 -14.82 -33.23 31.89
N LYS A 115 -14.67 -32.37 32.92
CA LYS A 115 -14.77 -32.79 34.33
C LYS A 115 -16.14 -33.33 34.73
N LYS A 116 -17.23 -32.83 34.14
CA LYS A 116 -18.59 -33.34 34.39
C LYS A 116 -18.79 -34.72 33.76
N LYS A 117 -18.35 -34.91 32.51
CA LYS A 117 -18.39 -36.20 31.80
C LYS A 117 -17.49 -37.23 32.47
N GLU A 118 -16.29 -36.84 32.91
CA GLU A 118 -15.38 -37.70 33.68
C GLU A 118 -16.04 -38.20 34.98
N LYS A 119 -16.71 -37.32 35.73
CA LYS A 119 -17.49 -37.69 36.93
C LYS A 119 -18.70 -38.59 36.62
N GLU A 120 -19.37 -38.38 35.49
CA GLU A 120 -20.51 -39.20 35.07
C GLU A 120 -20.06 -40.60 34.62
N LEU A 121 -18.94 -40.69 33.89
CA LEU A 121 -18.29 -41.95 33.51
C LEU A 121 -17.79 -42.71 34.74
N LEU A 122 -17.19 -42.03 35.72
CA LEU A 122 -16.82 -42.64 37.00
C LEU A 122 -18.04 -43.18 37.76
N ARG A 123 -19.18 -42.45 37.77
CA ARG A 123 -20.44 -42.94 38.36
C ARG A 123 -21.04 -44.14 37.62
N ILE A 124 -20.95 -44.17 36.29
CA ILE A 124 -21.41 -45.30 35.48
C ILE A 124 -20.50 -46.52 35.71
N ALA A 125 -19.18 -46.31 35.76
CA ALA A 125 -18.20 -47.35 36.09
C ALA A 125 -18.36 -47.88 37.52
N GLU A 126 -18.74 -47.04 38.49
CA GLU A 126 -19.09 -47.47 39.86
C GLU A 126 -20.41 -48.25 39.92
N LYS A 127 -21.41 -47.90 39.10
CA LYS A 127 -22.69 -48.66 39.00
C LYS A 127 -22.56 -49.98 38.26
N GLN A 128 -21.54 -50.15 37.41
CA GLN A 128 -21.27 -51.37 36.66
C GLN A 128 -20.29 -52.33 37.36
N LYS A 129 -19.77 -51.97 38.54
CA LYS A 129 -18.92 -52.86 39.36
C LYS A 129 -19.66 -54.05 40.00
N ASP A 130 -20.99 -54.08 39.93
CA ASP A 130 -21.81 -55.17 40.50
C ASP A 130 -22.15 -56.29 39.52
N ASP A 131 -21.78 -56.19 38.23
CA ASP A 131 -21.92 -57.27 37.25
C ASP A 131 -20.57 -57.58 36.57
N GLU A 132 -20.21 -58.87 36.54
CA GLU A 132 -18.87 -59.38 36.24
C GLU A 132 -18.32 -59.07 34.82
N GLU A 133 -16.98 -59.03 34.73
CA GLU A 133 -16.11 -59.00 33.54
C GLU A 133 -16.29 -57.83 32.54
N PHE A 134 -15.74 -56.66 32.89
CA PHE A 134 -15.44 -55.60 31.92
C PHE A 134 -13.93 -55.32 31.81
N ASN A 135 -13.37 -55.48 30.60
CA ASN A 135 -12.00 -55.10 30.26
C ASN A 135 -11.91 -53.55 30.16
N PRO A 136 -11.16 -52.86 31.05
CA PRO A 136 -11.22 -51.39 31.17
C PRO A 136 -10.48 -50.61 30.06
N TYR A 137 -9.89 -51.28 29.07
CA TYR A 137 -8.98 -50.65 28.12
C TYR A 137 -9.29 -50.99 26.67
N ASP A 138 -10.33 -50.39 26.11
CA ASP A 138 -10.42 -50.17 24.66
C ASP A 138 -10.24 -48.65 24.41
N MET A 139 -9.01 -48.18 24.64
CA MET A 139 -8.61 -46.78 24.49
C MET A 139 -8.78 -46.25 23.05
N ASP A 140 -8.82 -47.15 22.07
CA ASP A 140 -8.93 -46.77 20.65
C ASP A 140 -10.38 -46.42 20.27
N LYS A 141 -11.38 -47.11 20.85
CA LYS A 141 -12.80 -46.73 20.68
C LYS A 141 -13.18 -45.45 21.43
N MET A 142 -12.51 -45.14 22.54
CA MET A 142 -12.72 -43.87 23.25
C MET A 142 -12.18 -42.67 22.47
N LYS A 143 -11.06 -42.84 21.76
CA LYS A 143 -10.50 -41.82 20.86
C LYS A 143 -11.37 -41.59 19.62
N GLU A 144 -11.99 -42.65 19.09
CA GLU A 144 -12.88 -42.57 17.92
C GLU A 144 -14.18 -41.78 18.22
N PHE A 145 -14.59 -41.69 19.50
CA PHE A 145 -15.80 -40.97 19.93
C PHE A 145 -15.55 -39.52 20.41
N LEU A 146 -14.30 -39.19 20.79
CA LEU A 146 -13.87 -37.83 21.13
C LEU A 146 -12.96 -37.29 20.02
N ASP A 147 -13.56 -36.78 18.95
CA ASP A 147 -12.90 -36.01 17.90
C ASP A 147 -12.46 -34.58 18.39
N LEU A 148 -12.09 -34.49 19.68
CA LEU A 148 -11.68 -33.28 20.41
C LEU A 148 -10.15 -33.09 20.41
N ASP A 149 -9.38 -34.14 20.10
CA ASP A 149 -7.92 -34.06 19.99
C ASP A 149 -7.46 -33.32 18.73
N LEU A 150 -8.18 -33.47 17.61
CA LEU A 150 -7.89 -32.79 16.33
C LEU A 150 -7.99 -31.25 16.42
N PRO A 151 -9.08 -30.66 16.94
CA PRO A 151 -9.21 -29.21 17.09
C PRO A 151 -8.20 -28.58 18.06
N VAL A 152 -7.86 -29.27 19.15
CA VAL A 152 -6.89 -28.78 20.14
C VAL A 152 -5.47 -28.84 19.60
N LYS A 153 -5.15 -29.89 18.83
CA LYS A 153 -3.87 -30.01 18.14
C LYS A 153 -3.69 -28.91 17.10
N GLU A 154 -4.69 -28.66 16.25
CA GLU A 154 -4.66 -27.60 15.24
C GLU A 154 -4.54 -26.20 15.87
N LEU A 155 -5.26 -25.93 16.97
CA LEU A 155 -5.15 -24.65 17.70
C LEU A 155 -3.78 -24.48 18.37
N LYS A 156 -3.22 -25.54 18.97
CA LYS A 156 -1.86 -25.51 19.55
C LYS A 156 -0.80 -25.31 18.48
N GLU A 157 -0.93 -25.97 17.34
CA GLU A 157 -0.04 -25.81 16.18
C GLU A 157 -0.10 -24.36 15.66
N THR A 158 -1.30 -23.80 15.53
CA THR A 158 -1.51 -22.40 15.13
C THR A 158 -0.86 -21.44 16.13
N VAL A 159 -1.11 -21.59 17.43
CA VAL A 159 -0.52 -20.74 18.48
C VAL A 159 1.00 -20.85 18.52
N ASN A 160 1.55 -22.06 18.37
CA ASN A 160 2.99 -22.28 18.33
C ASN A 160 3.62 -21.63 17.10
N LYS A 161 2.94 -21.67 15.95
CA LYS A 161 3.36 -20.98 14.72
C LYS A 161 3.40 -19.46 14.92
N TYR A 162 2.35 -18.87 15.51
CA TYR A 162 2.34 -17.43 15.85
C TYR A 162 3.45 -17.04 16.84
N LYS A 163 3.70 -17.85 17.88
CA LYS A 163 4.79 -17.61 18.82
C LYS A 163 6.17 -17.72 18.17
N ALA A 164 6.35 -18.66 17.24
CA ALA A 164 7.58 -18.82 16.49
C ALA A 164 7.84 -17.62 15.56
N ALA A 165 6.82 -17.17 14.82
CA ALA A 165 6.89 -15.98 13.97
C ALA A 165 7.24 -14.72 14.79
N GLN A 166 6.54 -14.49 15.91
CA GLN A 166 6.81 -13.36 16.80
C GLN A 166 8.23 -13.41 17.38
N LYS A 167 8.72 -14.61 17.76
CA LYS A 167 10.09 -14.78 18.25
C LYS A 167 11.12 -14.46 17.17
N LYS A 168 10.84 -14.81 15.90
CA LYS A 168 11.70 -14.48 14.76
C LYS A 168 11.70 -12.99 14.44
N GLU A 169 10.54 -12.33 14.45
CA GLU A 169 10.45 -10.86 14.28
C GLU A 169 11.22 -10.12 15.38
N ILE A 170 11.09 -10.57 16.64
CA ILE A 170 11.84 -10.04 17.77
C ILE A 170 13.35 -10.30 17.60
N ALA A 171 13.76 -11.46 17.06
CA ALA A 171 15.16 -11.73 16.79
C ALA A 171 15.71 -10.82 15.68
N LEU A 172 14.96 -10.66 14.58
CA LEU A 172 15.30 -9.75 13.48
C LEU A 172 15.45 -8.30 13.97
N ALA A 173 14.54 -7.84 14.85
CA ALA A 173 14.58 -6.49 15.40
C ALA A 173 15.74 -6.26 16.39
N ASN A 174 16.17 -7.30 17.11
CA ASN A 174 17.13 -7.18 18.22
C ASN A 174 18.58 -7.56 17.85
N GLU A 175 18.83 -7.98 16.60
CA GLU A 175 20.18 -8.17 16.08
C GLU A 175 20.92 -6.81 16.00
N PRO A 176 22.01 -6.60 16.76
CA PRO A 176 22.68 -5.30 16.84
C PRO A 176 23.48 -4.97 15.57
N THR A 177 23.72 -5.96 14.71
CA THR A 177 24.58 -5.80 13.54
C THR A 177 23.80 -5.24 12.37
N LYS A 178 24.12 -4.00 11.99
CA LYS A 178 23.62 -3.42 10.75
C LYS A 178 24.24 -4.12 9.53
N VAL A 179 23.52 -4.18 8.42
CA VAL A 179 23.96 -4.80 7.17
C VAL A 179 24.03 -3.77 6.04
N ASP A 180 24.93 -4.02 5.10
CA ASP A 180 25.23 -3.08 4.01
C ASP A 180 24.57 -3.54 2.71
N VAL A 181 24.36 -4.84 2.54
CA VAL A 181 23.76 -5.45 1.35
C VAL A 181 22.60 -6.33 1.76
N ILE A 182 21.41 -6.05 1.24
CA ILE A 182 20.20 -6.84 1.46
C ILE A 182 19.74 -7.44 0.15
N TYR A 183 19.41 -8.73 0.18
CA TYR A 183 18.80 -9.47 -0.92
C TYR A 183 17.48 -10.04 -0.44
N ALA A 184 16.40 -9.89 -1.20
CA ALA A 184 15.07 -10.29 -0.75
C ALA A 184 14.24 -10.90 -1.89
N ASP A 185 13.59 -12.04 -1.61
CA ASP A 185 12.59 -12.66 -2.48
C ASP A 185 11.24 -12.83 -1.75
N PRO A 186 10.46 -11.74 -1.57
CA PRO A 186 9.24 -11.81 -0.79
C PRO A 186 8.20 -12.76 -1.40
N PRO A 187 7.46 -13.52 -0.57
CA PRO A 187 6.42 -14.42 -1.04
C PRO A 187 5.14 -13.65 -1.37
N TRP A 188 5.16 -12.86 -2.44
CA TRP A 188 4.09 -11.94 -2.81
C TRP A 188 2.69 -12.57 -2.86
N LYS A 189 1.72 -11.97 -2.16
CA LYS A 189 0.31 -12.33 -2.27
C LYS A 189 -0.36 -11.58 -3.43
N TYR A 190 -0.88 -12.33 -4.39
CA TYR A 190 -1.62 -11.80 -5.53
C TYR A 190 -3.12 -11.71 -5.23
N ASP A 191 -3.75 -10.59 -5.58
CA ASP A 191 -5.20 -10.40 -5.40
C ASP A 191 -6.06 -11.24 -6.37
N ASN A 192 -5.55 -11.48 -7.58
CA ASN A 192 -6.33 -12.05 -8.69
C ASN A 192 -6.13 -13.56 -8.90
N GLN A 193 -6.22 -14.37 -7.84
CA GLN A 193 -6.14 -15.82 -7.97
C GLN A 193 -7.42 -16.40 -8.59
N ILE A 194 -7.44 -16.59 -9.92
CA ILE A 194 -8.47 -17.41 -10.56
C ILE A 194 -8.25 -18.87 -10.16
N LYS A 195 -9.25 -19.46 -9.50
CA LYS A 195 -9.26 -20.84 -8.96
C LYS A 195 -8.87 -21.94 -9.96
N GLU A 196 -8.92 -21.68 -11.26
CA GLU A 196 -8.72 -22.69 -12.32
C GLU A 196 -7.26 -22.91 -12.76
N TRP A 197 -6.31 -22.03 -12.41
CA TRP A 197 -4.92 -22.11 -12.92
C TRP A 197 -3.90 -22.68 -11.93
N GLY A 198 -4.38 -23.36 -10.87
CA GLY A 198 -3.55 -23.92 -9.81
C GLY A 198 -3.08 -22.83 -8.86
N PRO A 199 -3.43 -22.87 -7.57
CA PRO A 199 -3.10 -21.78 -6.69
C PRO A 199 -1.61 -21.80 -6.34
N THR A 200 -0.95 -20.66 -6.46
CA THR A 200 0.38 -20.39 -5.90
C THR A 200 0.43 -20.74 -4.39
N SER A 201 -0.73 -20.78 -3.73
CA SER A 201 -0.90 -21.18 -2.31
C SER A 201 -0.74 -22.68 -2.04
N LEU A 202 -0.39 -23.52 -3.01
CA LEU A 202 -0.12 -24.95 -2.77
C LEU A 202 1.32 -25.25 -2.29
N HIS A 203 2.24 -24.27 -2.32
CA HIS A 203 3.67 -24.56 -2.14
C HIS A 203 4.42 -23.70 -1.11
N TYR A 204 3.89 -22.56 -0.68
CA TYR A 204 4.38 -21.73 0.44
C TYR A 204 3.29 -20.74 0.87
N GLU A 205 3.37 -20.21 2.09
CA GLU A 205 2.46 -19.15 2.55
C GLU A 205 2.84 -17.81 1.91
N ASN A 206 1.88 -17.19 1.22
CA ASN A 206 2.07 -15.86 0.64
C ASN A 206 1.85 -14.79 1.71
N MET A 207 2.59 -13.69 1.62
CA MET A 207 2.55 -12.55 2.51
C MET A 207 1.94 -11.32 1.79
N PRO A 208 0.92 -10.68 2.37
CA PRO A 208 0.43 -9.38 1.90
C PRO A 208 1.54 -8.32 1.88
N THR A 209 1.45 -7.37 0.94
CA THR A 209 2.42 -6.26 0.81
C THR A 209 2.58 -5.48 2.10
N ASP A 210 1.48 -5.18 2.81
CA ASP A 210 1.54 -4.47 4.09
C ASP A 210 2.36 -5.22 5.15
N GLU A 211 2.29 -6.57 5.19
CA GLU A 211 3.09 -7.37 6.13
C GLU A 211 4.57 -7.35 5.75
N ILE A 212 4.91 -7.36 4.45
CA ILE A 212 6.28 -7.22 3.95
C ILE A 212 6.83 -5.83 4.32
N CYS A 213 6.05 -4.77 4.09
CA CYS A 213 6.42 -3.39 4.43
C CYS A 213 6.68 -3.21 5.93
N ASN A 214 5.90 -3.89 6.78
CA ASN A 214 5.98 -3.80 8.24
C ASN A 214 7.06 -4.68 8.88
N LEU A 215 7.83 -5.44 8.09
CA LEU A 215 8.93 -6.22 8.65
C LEU A 215 9.89 -5.33 9.45
N PRO A 216 10.32 -5.75 10.65
CA PRO A 216 11.13 -4.92 11.54
C PRO A 216 12.62 -4.90 11.12
N ILE A 217 12.90 -4.66 9.84
CA ILE A 217 14.27 -4.66 9.29
C ILE A 217 14.93 -3.29 9.35
N SER A 218 14.17 -2.20 9.53
CA SER A 218 14.70 -0.83 9.49
C SER A 218 15.84 -0.58 10.48
N GLY A 219 15.82 -1.25 11.64
CA GLY A 219 16.91 -1.20 12.64
C GLY A 219 18.20 -1.88 12.19
N ARG A 220 18.10 -2.84 11.24
CA ARG A 220 19.22 -3.59 10.68
C ARG A 220 19.86 -2.93 9.47
N ILE A 221 19.16 -2.03 8.79
CA ILE A 221 19.68 -1.42 7.57
C ILE A 221 20.78 -0.39 7.95
N GLY A 222 21.96 -0.53 7.34
CA GLY A 222 23.05 0.44 7.43
C GLY A 222 22.64 1.86 7.01
N GLU A 223 23.44 2.87 7.37
CA GLU A 223 23.21 4.25 6.90
C GLU A 223 23.40 4.36 5.38
N ASN A 224 24.36 3.60 4.85
CA ASN A 224 24.55 3.38 3.42
C ASN A 224 24.35 1.90 3.15
N ALA A 225 23.31 1.57 2.38
CA ALA A 225 22.96 0.19 2.10
C ALA A 225 22.36 0.04 0.70
N VAL A 226 22.45 -1.17 0.14
CA VAL A 226 21.84 -1.53 -1.14
C VAL A 226 20.85 -2.67 -0.94
N LEU A 227 19.74 -2.60 -1.64
CA LEU A 227 18.69 -3.60 -1.67
C LEU A 227 18.57 -4.17 -3.08
N PHE A 228 18.63 -5.50 -3.15
CA PHE A 228 18.31 -6.32 -4.30
C PHE A 228 16.98 -7.03 -4.04
N LEU A 229 15.88 -6.52 -4.61
CA LEU A 229 14.52 -6.97 -4.33
C LEU A 229 13.90 -7.66 -5.54
N TRP A 230 13.59 -8.95 -5.44
CA TRP A 230 12.85 -9.64 -6.47
C TRP A 230 11.39 -9.21 -6.51
N THR A 231 10.90 -8.96 -7.73
CA THR A 231 9.49 -8.77 -7.98
C THR A 231 9.07 -9.38 -9.31
N THR A 232 7.78 -9.66 -9.40
CA THR A 232 7.14 -10.07 -10.65
C THR A 232 6.43 -8.88 -11.26
N ASN A 233 6.17 -8.92 -12.58
CA ASN A 233 5.55 -7.81 -13.29
C ASN A 233 4.25 -7.27 -12.63
N PRO A 234 3.31 -8.10 -12.11
CA PRO A 234 2.12 -7.61 -11.43
C PRO A 234 2.40 -6.95 -10.07
N MET A 235 3.46 -7.38 -9.38
CA MET A 235 3.83 -6.90 -8.03
C MET A 235 4.85 -5.76 -8.07
N LEU A 236 5.08 -5.18 -9.26
CA LEU A 236 6.00 -4.06 -9.41
C LEU A 236 5.55 -2.83 -8.59
N PRO A 237 4.25 -2.44 -8.56
CA PRO A 237 3.79 -1.35 -7.70
C PRO A 237 4.04 -1.62 -6.20
N ASP A 238 3.78 -2.85 -5.75
CA ASP A 238 4.01 -3.30 -4.38
C ASP A 238 5.49 -3.28 -4.00
N ALA A 239 6.37 -3.66 -4.93
CA ALA A 239 7.82 -3.56 -4.71
C ALA A 239 8.25 -2.13 -4.40
N PHE A 240 7.68 -1.12 -5.08
CA PHE A 240 7.96 0.29 -4.78
C PHE A 240 7.44 0.73 -3.41
N GLN A 241 6.30 0.21 -2.96
CA GLN A 241 5.81 0.44 -1.59
C GLN A 241 6.77 -0.14 -0.54
N VAL A 242 7.32 -1.32 -0.80
CA VAL A 242 8.35 -1.93 0.06
C VAL A 242 9.62 -1.10 0.08
N LEU A 243 10.09 -0.59 -1.07
CA LEU A 243 11.25 0.30 -1.12
C LEU A 243 11.05 1.53 -0.23
N GLU A 244 9.90 2.20 -0.36
CA GLU A 244 9.57 3.39 0.43
C GLU A 244 9.51 3.07 1.93
N SER A 245 8.82 2.00 2.31
CA SER A 245 8.65 1.59 3.70
C SER A 245 9.98 1.24 4.37
N TRP A 246 10.90 0.62 3.62
CA TRP A 246 12.22 0.25 4.11
C TRP A 246 13.27 1.38 3.97
N GLY A 247 12.90 2.51 3.37
CA GLY A 247 13.74 3.69 3.23
C GLY A 247 14.81 3.59 2.13
N PHE A 248 14.51 2.85 1.06
CA PHE A 248 15.35 2.71 -0.12
C PHE A 248 14.84 3.53 -1.31
N GLU A 249 15.76 4.10 -2.08
CA GLU A 249 15.46 4.82 -3.31
C GLU A 249 15.83 3.95 -4.52
N TYR A 250 14.89 3.76 -5.45
CA TYR A 250 15.11 3.01 -6.68
C TYR A 250 16.26 3.59 -7.53
N LYS A 251 17.12 2.73 -8.09
CA LYS A 251 18.20 3.13 -8.99
C LYS A 251 18.10 2.46 -10.36
N THR A 252 17.95 1.14 -10.40
CA THR A 252 17.87 0.37 -11.65
C THR A 252 17.31 -1.03 -11.39
N ASN A 253 17.30 -1.90 -12.39
CA ASN A 253 16.97 -3.31 -12.24
C ASN A 253 17.83 -4.23 -13.13
N ILE A 254 17.87 -5.50 -12.76
CA ILE A 254 18.31 -6.61 -13.61
C ILE A 254 17.08 -7.39 -14.06
N VAL A 255 16.99 -7.70 -15.34
CA VAL A 255 15.95 -8.56 -15.91
C VAL A 255 16.47 -9.98 -15.99
N TRP A 256 15.88 -10.90 -15.23
CA TRP A 256 16.14 -12.32 -15.41
C TRP A 256 15.26 -12.87 -16.52
N VAL A 257 15.86 -13.14 -17.67
CA VAL A 257 15.21 -13.84 -18.79
C VAL A 257 15.28 -15.34 -18.53
N LYS A 258 14.10 -15.95 -18.39
CA LYS A 258 13.94 -17.37 -18.11
C LYS A 258 14.21 -18.20 -19.35
N GLN A 259 15.33 -18.93 -19.35
CA GLN A 259 15.67 -19.88 -20.41
C GLN A 259 15.00 -21.25 -20.17
N GLU A 260 14.92 -22.05 -21.24
CA GLU A 260 14.43 -23.44 -21.20
C GLU A 260 12.99 -23.63 -20.69
N LEU A 261 12.17 -22.58 -20.80
CA LEU A 261 10.74 -22.65 -20.48
C LEU A 261 10.03 -23.64 -21.41
N THR A 262 9.55 -24.76 -20.84
CA THR A 262 8.67 -25.71 -21.55
C THR A 262 7.34 -25.06 -21.92
N ARG A 263 6.87 -24.11 -21.11
CA ARG A 263 5.72 -23.24 -21.38
C ARG A 263 5.97 -21.83 -20.84
N PRO A 264 5.52 -20.77 -21.52
CA PRO A 264 5.52 -19.42 -20.96
C PRO A 264 4.75 -19.35 -19.63
N GLY A 265 5.20 -18.49 -18.72
CA GLY A 265 4.58 -18.29 -17.40
C GLY A 265 3.15 -17.75 -17.48
N SER A 266 2.47 -17.76 -16.34
CA SER A 266 1.12 -17.20 -16.20
C SER A 266 1.07 -15.71 -16.55
N GLY A 267 -0.13 -15.23 -16.90
CA GLY A 267 -0.37 -13.83 -17.20
C GLY A 267 -1.68 -13.62 -17.97
N PHE A 268 -2.39 -12.54 -17.63
CA PHE A 268 -3.71 -12.22 -18.18
C PHE A 268 -3.62 -11.56 -19.57
N TYR A 269 -2.69 -10.61 -19.72
CA TYR A 269 -2.51 -9.84 -20.96
C TYR A 269 -1.39 -10.43 -21.83
N VAL A 270 -0.26 -10.76 -21.21
CA VAL A 270 0.92 -11.35 -21.85
C VAL A 270 1.48 -12.44 -20.96
N ARG A 271 2.16 -13.42 -21.56
CA ARG A 271 2.78 -14.52 -20.82
C ARG A 271 4.12 -14.09 -20.22
N GLY A 272 4.33 -14.35 -18.93
CA GLY A 272 5.58 -14.04 -18.24
C GLY A 272 6.76 -14.85 -18.78
N ARG A 273 7.85 -14.17 -19.15
CA ARG A 273 9.13 -14.79 -19.58
C ARG A 273 10.35 -14.26 -18.82
N HIS A 274 10.13 -13.32 -17.91
CA HIS A 274 11.18 -12.74 -17.11
C HIS A 274 10.63 -12.32 -15.74
N GLU A 275 11.55 -12.08 -14.81
CA GLU A 275 11.32 -11.43 -13.52
C GLU A 275 12.32 -10.28 -13.34
N LEU A 276 12.00 -9.37 -12.43
CA LEU A 276 12.80 -8.17 -12.19
C LEU A 276 13.48 -8.29 -10.83
N LEU A 277 14.79 -8.05 -10.80
CA LEU A 277 15.56 -7.81 -9.59
C LEU A 277 15.80 -6.31 -9.49
N ILE A 278 15.05 -5.66 -8.62
CA ILE A 278 15.15 -4.22 -8.38
C ILE A 278 16.43 -3.94 -7.58
N ILE A 279 17.17 -2.91 -8.00
CA ILE A 279 18.34 -2.39 -7.28
C ILE A 279 17.98 -1.00 -6.75
N ALA A 280 17.98 -0.87 -5.43
CA ALA A 280 17.67 0.36 -4.72
C ALA A 280 18.72 0.63 -3.64
N THR A 281 18.90 1.89 -3.25
CA THR A 281 19.94 2.28 -2.28
C THR A 281 19.39 3.20 -1.21
N LYS A 282 19.92 3.06 -0.01
CA LYS A 282 19.79 4.02 1.09
C LYS A 282 21.12 4.73 1.27
N GLY A 283 21.09 6.06 1.44
CA GLY A 283 22.30 6.86 1.52
C GLY A 283 23.15 6.80 0.24
N SER A 284 24.47 6.85 0.39
CA SER A 284 25.43 6.78 -0.71
C SER A 284 26.03 5.38 -0.83
N MET A 285 25.36 4.50 -1.59
CA MET A 285 25.78 3.09 -1.77
C MET A 285 25.96 2.73 -3.25
N ALA A 286 26.94 3.35 -3.90
CA ALA A 286 27.37 2.92 -5.24
C ALA A 286 28.16 1.60 -5.16
N PRO A 287 28.23 0.80 -6.24
CA PRO A 287 29.12 -0.35 -6.30
C PRO A 287 30.57 0.04 -5.97
N ASP A 288 31.27 -0.84 -5.25
CA ASP A 288 32.63 -0.59 -4.78
C ASP A 288 33.62 -0.50 -5.94
N ASP A 289 33.42 -1.34 -6.96
CA ASP A 289 34.10 -1.25 -8.24
C ASP A 289 33.12 -0.82 -9.36
N LYS A 290 33.28 0.42 -9.83
CA LYS A 290 32.47 0.99 -10.93
C LYS A 290 32.93 0.53 -12.32
N HIS A 291 34.07 -0.14 -12.40
CA HIS A 291 34.72 -0.56 -13.64
C HIS A 291 34.95 -2.07 -13.69
N ILE A 292 34.10 -2.84 -13.00
CA ILE A 292 34.12 -4.30 -13.02
C ILE A 292 34.25 -4.82 -14.46
N SER A 293 35.24 -5.69 -14.65
CA SER A 293 35.50 -6.37 -15.92
C SER A 293 35.38 -7.89 -15.73
N PRO A 294 34.58 -8.59 -16.56
CA PRO A 294 33.70 -8.03 -17.58
C PRO A 294 32.52 -7.26 -16.93
N PRO A 295 32.00 -6.21 -17.60
CA PRO A 295 30.86 -5.45 -17.10
C PRO A 295 29.65 -6.33 -16.81
N ILE A 296 28.95 -6.05 -15.71
CA ILE A 296 27.70 -6.72 -15.37
C ILE A 296 26.57 -6.08 -16.18
N GLY A 297 25.94 -6.88 -17.05
CA GLY A 297 24.80 -6.45 -17.87
C GLY A 297 23.50 -6.37 -17.06
N SER A 298 22.55 -5.58 -17.56
CA SER A 298 21.19 -5.49 -16.97
C SER A 298 20.28 -6.66 -17.33
N VAL A 299 20.76 -7.63 -18.12
CA VAL A 299 20.03 -8.83 -18.50
C VAL A 299 20.81 -10.04 -18.03
N LEU A 300 20.15 -10.86 -17.21
CA LEU A 300 20.63 -12.16 -16.78
C LEU A 300 19.83 -13.23 -17.51
N GLU A 301 20.47 -14.00 -18.37
CA GLU A 301 19.83 -15.16 -18.97
C GLU A 301 20.21 -16.40 -18.17
N ALA A 302 19.22 -17.06 -17.57
CA ALA A 302 19.45 -18.27 -16.78
C ALA A 302 18.26 -19.22 -16.85
N SER A 303 18.54 -20.53 -16.82
CA SER A 303 17.51 -21.58 -16.85
C SER A 303 16.64 -21.57 -15.60
N VAL A 304 15.36 -21.89 -15.78
CA VAL A 304 14.43 -22.09 -14.65
C VAL A 304 14.74 -23.40 -13.95
N ARG A 305 14.92 -23.34 -12.62
CA ARG A 305 15.14 -24.50 -11.74
C ARG A 305 13.84 -24.92 -11.03
N GLU A 306 13.92 -25.77 -10.00
CA GLU A 306 12.73 -26.18 -9.25
C GLU A 306 11.98 -24.98 -8.65
N HIS A 307 10.65 -25.05 -8.69
CA HIS A 307 9.67 -24.18 -8.01
C HIS A 307 10.16 -22.80 -7.52
N SER A 308 10.16 -21.81 -8.42
CA SER A 308 10.41 -20.40 -8.07
C SER A 308 11.81 -20.12 -7.47
N ARG A 309 12.76 -21.06 -7.56
CA ARG A 309 14.16 -20.83 -7.21
C ARG A 309 14.78 -19.81 -8.17
N LYS A 310 15.40 -18.78 -7.59
CA LYS A 310 16.10 -17.73 -8.35
C LYS A 310 17.49 -18.22 -8.81
N PRO A 311 18.07 -17.62 -9.86
CA PRO A 311 19.41 -17.96 -10.32
C PRO A 311 20.45 -17.69 -9.23
N GLU A 312 21.38 -18.62 -9.02
CA GLU A 312 22.46 -18.44 -8.05
C GLU A 312 23.52 -17.44 -8.54
N GLU A 313 23.56 -17.22 -9.85
CA GLU A 313 24.40 -16.24 -10.53
C GLU A 313 24.19 -14.81 -9.97
N VAL A 314 23.04 -14.56 -9.33
CA VAL A 314 22.75 -13.28 -8.67
C VAL A 314 23.63 -13.06 -7.44
N TYR A 315 23.94 -14.10 -6.66
CA TYR A 315 24.85 -13.93 -5.51
C TYR A 315 26.23 -13.50 -5.99
N ASP A 316 26.74 -14.15 -7.04
CA ASP A 316 28.06 -13.82 -7.61
C ASP A 316 28.07 -12.39 -8.17
N ILE A 317 26.95 -11.93 -8.75
CA ILE A 317 26.79 -10.53 -9.18
C ILE A 317 26.86 -9.58 -7.97
N ILE A 318 26.13 -9.88 -6.90
CA ILE A 318 26.06 -9.04 -5.71
C ILE A 318 27.43 -8.97 -5.02
N GLU A 319 28.08 -10.12 -4.80
CA GLU A 319 29.40 -10.24 -4.17
C GLU A 319 30.50 -9.56 -4.98
N ARG A 320 30.39 -9.55 -6.33
CA ARG A 320 31.31 -8.80 -7.19
C ARG A 320 31.09 -7.29 -7.11
N LEU A 321 29.84 -6.83 -7.06
CA LEU A 321 29.51 -5.40 -6.95
C LEU A 321 29.90 -4.82 -5.58
N TYR A 322 29.80 -5.65 -4.54
CA TYR A 322 29.96 -5.29 -3.14
C TYR A 322 30.78 -6.35 -2.40
N PRO A 323 32.08 -6.49 -2.66
CA PRO A 323 32.93 -7.49 -2.02
C PRO A 323 33.11 -7.22 -0.52
N ASP A 324 33.26 -8.29 0.26
CA ASP A 324 33.56 -8.25 1.70
C ASP A 324 32.58 -7.39 2.53
N ARG A 325 31.31 -7.34 2.12
CA ARG A 325 30.24 -6.63 2.84
C ARG A 325 29.48 -7.55 3.79
N ARG A 326 28.67 -6.95 4.66
CA ARG A 326 27.71 -7.69 5.48
C ARG A 326 26.44 -7.91 4.68
N TYR A 327 26.17 -9.16 4.35
CA TYR A 327 25.04 -9.57 3.54
C TYR A 327 23.90 -10.13 4.40
N LEU A 328 22.68 -9.73 4.07
CA LEU A 328 21.44 -10.30 4.62
C LEU A 328 20.54 -10.77 3.49
N GLU A 329 20.13 -12.03 3.52
CA GLU A 329 19.08 -12.57 2.67
C GLU A 329 17.77 -12.68 3.46
N LEU A 330 16.75 -11.99 2.98
CA LEU A 330 15.37 -12.10 3.47
C LEU A 330 14.59 -13.08 2.60
N PHE A 331 13.78 -13.90 3.26
CA PHE A 331 12.99 -14.98 2.66
C PHE A 331 13.87 -16.08 2.02
N ALA A 332 15.06 -16.28 2.59
CA ALA A 332 16.01 -17.28 2.12
C ALA A 332 15.42 -18.70 2.14
N ARG A 333 15.79 -19.48 1.12
CA ARG A 333 15.42 -20.90 1.00
C ARG A 333 16.59 -21.86 1.21
N ALA A 334 17.81 -21.35 1.16
CA ALA A 334 19.05 -22.08 1.38
C ALA A 334 20.02 -21.21 2.17
N GLU A 335 20.95 -21.83 2.88
CA GLU A 335 22.05 -21.12 3.53
C GLU A 335 23.17 -20.88 2.51
N ARG A 336 23.84 -19.73 2.61
CA ARG A 336 25.06 -19.42 1.86
C ARG A 336 26.12 -18.94 2.82
N GLU A 337 27.33 -19.47 2.68
CA GLU A 337 28.46 -19.05 3.50
C GLU A 337 28.71 -17.54 3.34
N GLY A 338 28.90 -16.83 4.47
CA GLY A 338 29.08 -15.38 4.49
C GLY A 338 27.78 -14.57 4.44
N TRP A 339 26.62 -15.20 4.22
CA TRP A 339 25.31 -14.55 4.23
C TRP A 339 24.57 -14.84 5.53
N GLU A 340 24.07 -13.80 6.16
CA GLU A 340 23.05 -13.98 7.17
C GLU A 340 21.70 -14.23 6.49
N VAL A 341 20.96 -15.24 6.94
CA VAL A 341 19.70 -15.64 6.32
C VAL A 341 18.53 -15.49 7.29
N PHE A 342 17.42 -14.95 6.79
CA PHE A 342 16.17 -14.84 7.53
C PHE A 342 15.02 -15.34 6.66
N GLY A 343 14.44 -16.50 6.98
CA GLY A 343 13.33 -17.07 6.22
C GLY A 343 12.58 -18.18 6.98
N ASP A 344 11.40 -18.51 6.50
CA ASP A 344 10.60 -19.64 7.03
C ASP A 344 10.97 -20.98 6.39
N GLU A 345 11.74 -20.97 5.30
CA GLU A 345 12.14 -22.16 4.54
C GLU A 345 13.67 -22.37 4.49
N VAL A 346 14.43 -21.82 5.45
CA VAL A 346 15.88 -22.02 5.51
C VAL A 346 16.21 -23.52 5.62
N GLY A 347 17.00 -24.05 4.69
CA GLY A 347 17.41 -25.47 4.63
C GLY A 347 16.52 -26.37 3.78
N LYS A 348 15.68 -25.81 2.88
CA LYS A 348 14.80 -26.57 1.98
C LYS A 348 15.55 -27.24 0.81
N TYR A 349 16.78 -26.83 0.53
CA TYR A 349 17.61 -27.30 -0.58
C TYR A 349 19.03 -27.62 -0.16
#